data_AF-A0A0H2R6T7-F1
#
_entry.id   AF-A0A0H2R6T7-F1
#
_cell.length_a   1.000
_cell.length_b   1.000
_cell.length_c   1.000
_cell.angle_alpha   90.00
_cell.angle_beta   90.00
_cell.angle_gamma   90.00
#
_symmetry.space_group_name_H-M   'P 1'
#
loop_
_entity.id
_entity.type
_entity.pdbx_description
1 polymer ?
#
loop_
_entity_poly.entity_id
_entity_poly.type
_entity_poly.pdbx_seq_one_letter_code
_entity_poly.pdbx_strand_id
1 'polypeptide(L)'
;MPVKIVYRILRKISDWTLAGFYSEVSVEGQSNVPLGGPLLLTPCHHNEIIDIATLSVTVPHRRSISYWAKASMFANPLSRQIMFSAGALPVDRAKKNREAGSSSITSDSLKLHRSTFESLASEQAVAIFPEGTSYTEPRIVQVKEGAARVALEYAQWCRETSQGKNSTERIIIVPVGIVYTDKSTYRSRVAVEYGEPIVIDNYIDGFCSLDAEESRGAVRQLCGRIEERMKHLTINAPDWPSLYSSRMALDILRPEGSQVPLRNFRRISQRLVDIFTGTEIPEDVKASLLEYHALLSHAGLSHAELSVISSTTEVPIPTCSSVLVSLQWELFRAMLYFPLFSPALLAHVPAYILGSVSATKLAPKYVEARAQFKAIFGGIGIAIGCGSMGWGIWRWIKSSILDNSLGTNFSDYSFIQDVLGIFGLAWAMCLWHNRLIDANLKIYRRLRASLMVLRGLMRPVSSDITEERLAPYLTMPLPAFNPYVKNSSVSEEQRRNEVKAPRIPSSRLIRHILRARQDAMGKLSSVEDKLEQSFL
;
A
#
# COMPACT_ATOMS: atom_id res chain seq x y z
N MET A 1 -15.18 -19.34 -22.37
CA MET A 1 -15.02 -18.79 -21.02
C MET A 1 -15.99 -17.64 -20.80
N PRO A 2 -16.54 -17.44 -19.60
CA PRO A 2 -17.43 -16.31 -19.33
C PRO A 2 -16.69 -15.00 -19.57
N VAL A 3 -17.37 -14.05 -20.22
CA VAL A 3 -16.82 -12.72 -20.47
C VAL A 3 -16.50 -12.08 -19.13
N LYS A 4 -15.21 -11.78 -18.87
CA LYS A 4 -14.73 -11.17 -17.62
C LYS A 4 -15.08 -9.67 -17.55
N ILE A 5 -16.36 -9.34 -17.76
CA ILE A 5 -16.88 -7.97 -17.80
C ILE A 5 -16.67 -7.29 -16.45
N VAL A 6 -17.06 -7.97 -15.36
CA VAL A 6 -16.90 -7.44 -14.00
C VAL A 6 -15.41 -7.20 -13.71
N TYR A 7 -14.51 -8.12 -14.06
CA TYR A 7 -13.07 -7.91 -13.93
C TYR A 7 -12.59 -6.66 -14.68
N ARG A 8 -13.03 -6.43 -15.93
CA ARG A 8 -12.64 -5.24 -16.71
C ARG A 8 -13.11 -3.95 -16.05
N ILE A 9 -14.33 -3.93 -15.50
CA ILE A 9 -14.87 -2.79 -14.74
C ILE A 9 -14.07 -2.57 -13.45
N LEU A 10 -13.87 -3.62 -12.64
CA LEU A 10 -13.10 -3.56 -11.40
C LEU A 10 -11.66 -3.10 -11.64
N ARG A 11 -11.05 -3.56 -12.73
CA ARG A 11 -9.71 -3.12 -13.15
C ARG A 11 -9.70 -1.64 -13.53
N LYS A 12 -10.72 -1.15 -14.23
CA LYS A 12 -10.82 0.28 -14.57
C LYS A 12 -11.01 1.15 -13.32
N ILE A 13 -11.83 0.69 -12.36
CA ILE A 13 -11.95 1.33 -11.05
C ILE A 13 -10.61 1.30 -10.31
N SER A 14 -9.86 0.21 -10.42
CA SER A 14 -8.50 0.09 -9.84
C SER A 14 -7.52 1.06 -10.49
N ASP A 15 -7.57 1.24 -11.82
CA ASP A 15 -6.75 2.23 -12.55
C ASP A 15 -7.01 3.65 -11.99
N TRP A 16 -8.29 4.01 -11.81
CA TRP A 16 -8.67 5.31 -11.21
C TRP A 16 -8.28 5.43 -9.74
N THR A 17 -8.44 4.35 -8.97
CA THR A 17 -8.08 4.30 -7.56
C THR A 17 -6.59 4.55 -7.38
N LEU A 18 -5.73 3.88 -8.16
CA LEU A 18 -4.29 4.07 -8.05
C LEU A 18 -3.87 5.48 -8.49
N ALA A 19 -4.43 5.97 -9.60
CA ALA A 19 -4.12 7.31 -10.12
C ALA A 19 -4.59 8.46 -9.19
N GLY A 20 -5.70 8.26 -8.47
CA GLY A 20 -6.26 9.26 -7.55
C GLY A 20 -5.69 9.17 -6.13
N PHE A 21 -5.55 7.95 -5.59
CA PHE A 21 -5.17 7.72 -4.19
C PHE A 21 -3.66 7.85 -3.95
N TYR A 22 -2.84 7.32 -4.84
CA TYR A 22 -1.38 7.37 -4.73
C TYR A 22 -0.82 8.53 -5.54
N SER A 23 0.26 9.14 -5.05
CA SER A 23 0.95 10.21 -5.79
C SER A 23 1.85 9.66 -6.89
N GLU A 24 2.39 8.47 -6.70
CA GLU A 24 3.31 7.83 -7.63
C GLU A 24 3.22 6.29 -7.47
N VAL A 25 3.22 5.59 -8.60
CA VAL A 25 3.29 4.13 -8.69
C VAL A 25 4.44 3.77 -9.60
N SER A 26 5.47 3.12 -9.06
CA SER A 26 6.63 2.64 -9.81
C SER A 26 6.51 1.13 -10.01
N VAL A 27 6.85 0.63 -11.20
CA VAL A 27 6.78 -0.79 -11.53
C VAL A 27 8.11 -1.24 -12.13
N GLU A 28 8.78 -2.17 -11.47
CA GLU A 28 10.07 -2.73 -11.86
C GLU A 28 9.96 -4.23 -12.18
N GLY A 29 10.92 -4.77 -12.93
CA GLY A 29 10.99 -6.19 -13.25
C GLY A 29 9.91 -6.67 -14.24
N GLN A 30 9.28 -5.77 -15.00
CA GLN A 30 8.19 -6.12 -15.93
C GLN A 30 8.59 -7.19 -16.96
N SER A 31 9.87 -7.25 -17.34
CA SER A 31 10.44 -8.25 -18.26
C SER A 31 10.40 -9.68 -17.71
N ASN A 32 10.27 -9.86 -16.38
CA ASN A 32 10.17 -11.17 -15.75
C ASN A 32 8.78 -11.80 -15.92
N VAL A 33 7.79 -11.05 -16.39
CA VAL A 33 6.44 -11.56 -16.60
C VAL A 33 6.29 -11.97 -18.07
N PRO A 34 6.03 -13.26 -18.36
CA PRO A 34 5.86 -13.71 -19.74
C PRO A 34 4.58 -13.15 -20.36
N LEU A 35 4.63 -12.88 -21.68
CA LEU A 35 3.50 -12.40 -22.47
C LEU A 35 2.32 -13.39 -22.45
N GLY A 36 2.63 -14.69 -22.57
CA GLY A 36 1.69 -15.81 -22.62
C GLY A 36 1.99 -16.89 -21.58
N GLY A 37 1.38 -18.06 -21.74
CA GLY A 37 1.65 -19.25 -20.94
C GLY A 37 1.04 -19.27 -19.52
N PRO A 38 0.96 -20.44 -18.86
CA PRO A 38 0.43 -20.52 -17.50
C PRO A 38 1.30 -19.75 -16.51
N LEU A 39 0.72 -18.77 -15.80
CA LEU A 39 1.47 -17.90 -14.89
C LEU A 39 0.86 -17.93 -13.49
N LEU A 40 1.70 -18.18 -12.48
CA LEU A 40 1.34 -18.07 -11.08
C LEU A 40 2.06 -16.89 -10.42
N LEU A 41 1.31 -15.84 -10.07
CA LEU A 41 1.83 -14.70 -9.33
C LEU A 41 1.74 -14.95 -7.82
N THR A 42 2.84 -14.73 -7.10
CA THR A 42 2.89 -14.84 -5.63
C THR A 42 3.23 -13.50 -4.98
N PRO A 43 2.26 -12.55 -4.92
CA PRO A 43 2.44 -11.25 -4.29
C PRO A 43 2.46 -11.31 -2.76
N CYS A 44 3.15 -10.35 -2.13
CA CYS A 44 2.95 -10.06 -0.71
C CYS A 44 1.58 -9.38 -0.45
N HIS A 45 1.07 -9.48 0.77
CA HIS A 45 -0.28 -9.04 1.16
C HIS A 45 -0.27 -8.18 2.42
N HIS A 46 -0.22 -6.86 2.25
CA HIS A 46 -0.13 -5.91 3.35
C HIS A 46 -1.28 -4.88 3.38
N ASN A 47 -2.09 -4.75 2.34
CA ASN A 47 -3.09 -3.68 2.18
C ASN A 47 -4.44 -4.17 1.61
N GLU A 48 -4.82 -5.41 1.93
CA GLU A 48 -6.11 -6.02 1.55
C GLU A 48 -6.47 -5.83 0.07
N ILE A 49 -7.65 -5.29 -0.23
CA ILE A 49 -8.16 -5.10 -1.60
C ILE A 49 -7.23 -4.22 -2.44
N ILE A 50 -6.47 -3.32 -1.81
CA ILE A 50 -5.57 -2.43 -2.53
C ILE A 50 -4.40 -3.20 -3.14
N ASP A 51 -3.93 -4.30 -2.56
CA ASP A 51 -2.91 -5.14 -3.18
C ASP A 51 -3.44 -5.82 -4.45
N ILE A 52 -4.71 -6.28 -4.42
CA ILE A 52 -5.39 -6.87 -5.58
C ILE A 52 -5.53 -5.82 -6.70
N ALA A 53 -6.01 -4.62 -6.35
CA ALA A 53 -6.14 -3.50 -7.28
C ALA A 53 -4.79 -3.11 -7.89
N THR A 54 -3.76 -3.00 -7.05
CA THR A 54 -2.37 -2.72 -7.47
C THR A 54 -1.90 -3.74 -8.48
N LEU A 55 -1.92 -5.02 -8.12
CA LEU A 55 -1.45 -6.10 -9.00
C LEU A 55 -2.24 -6.17 -10.32
N SER A 56 -3.57 -6.00 -10.27
CA SER A 56 -4.42 -6.02 -11.47
C SER A 56 -4.12 -4.88 -12.44
N VAL A 57 -3.66 -3.72 -11.95
CA VAL A 57 -3.30 -2.59 -12.79
C VAL A 57 -1.87 -2.73 -13.30
N THR A 58 -0.92 -3.07 -12.43
CA THR A 58 0.51 -3.05 -12.73
C THR A 58 1.01 -4.27 -13.49
N VAL A 59 0.21 -5.34 -13.60
CA VAL A 59 0.62 -6.54 -14.33
C VAL A 59 0.97 -6.22 -15.79
N PRO A 60 2.17 -6.62 -16.25
CA PRO A 60 2.60 -6.45 -17.63
C PRO A 60 1.61 -7.04 -18.64
N HIS A 61 1.62 -6.48 -19.85
CA HIS A 61 0.77 -6.89 -20.99
C HIS A 61 -0.74 -6.86 -20.72
N ARG A 62 -1.15 -6.22 -19.62
CA ARG A 62 -2.52 -6.22 -19.11
C ARG A 62 -3.13 -7.63 -19.02
N ARG A 63 -2.35 -8.65 -18.69
CA ARG A 63 -2.85 -10.03 -18.50
C ARG A 63 -4.02 -10.06 -17.50
N SER A 64 -5.03 -10.88 -17.79
CA SER A 64 -6.14 -11.08 -16.86
C SER A 64 -5.71 -11.99 -15.72
N ILE A 65 -5.83 -11.49 -14.49
CA ILE A 65 -5.48 -12.22 -13.28
C ILE A 65 -6.74 -12.80 -12.65
N SER A 66 -6.69 -14.09 -12.33
CA SER A 66 -7.67 -14.74 -11.50
C SER A 66 -7.17 -14.85 -10.04
N TYR A 67 -8.01 -14.58 -9.05
CA TYR A 67 -7.62 -14.54 -7.63
C TYR A 67 -8.34 -15.59 -6.81
N TRP A 68 -7.65 -16.16 -5.82
CA TRP A 68 -8.30 -17.08 -4.87
C TRP A 68 -9.26 -16.36 -3.93
N ALA A 69 -10.49 -16.87 -3.84
CA ALA A 69 -11.53 -16.37 -2.96
C ALA A 69 -12.14 -17.51 -2.14
N LYS A 70 -12.67 -17.19 -0.97
CA LYS A 70 -13.28 -18.18 -0.06
C LYS A 70 -14.48 -18.84 -0.75
N ALA A 71 -14.54 -20.18 -0.76
CA ALA A 71 -15.62 -20.94 -1.41
C ALA A 71 -17.03 -20.51 -0.96
N SER A 72 -17.20 -20.08 0.30
CA SER A 72 -18.50 -19.57 0.80
C SER A 72 -19.02 -18.35 0.05
N MET A 73 -18.17 -17.57 -0.63
CA MET A 73 -18.60 -16.44 -1.47
C MET A 73 -19.34 -16.89 -2.75
N PHE A 74 -19.22 -18.16 -3.12
CA PHE A 74 -19.85 -18.78 -4.30
C PHE A 74 -21.10 -19.60 -3.94
N ALA A 75 -21.56 -19.53 -2.69
CA ALA A 75 -22.73 -20.28 -2.23
C ALA A 75 -23.99 -19.91 -3.03
N ASN A 76 -24.26 -18.60 -3.18
CA ASN A 76 -25.43 -18.11 -3.89
C ASN A 76 -25.18 -18.07 -5.42
N PRO A 77 -26.16 -18.45 -6.26
CA PRO A 77 -25.98 -18.48 -7.72
C PRO A 77 -25.61 -17.13 -8.34
N LEU A 78 -26.23 -16.04 -7.87
CA LEU A 78 -25.93 -14.68 -8.33
C LEU A 78 -24.52 -14.24 -7.92
N SER A 79 -24.15 -14.44 -6.64
CA SER A 79 -22.80 -14.08 -6.18
C SER A 79 -21.74 -14.93 -6.88
N ARG A 80 -22.02 -16.22 -7.14
CA ARG A 80 -21.16 -17.11 -7.91
C ARG A 80 -20.88 -16.58 -9.32
N GLN A 81 -21.90 -16.14 -10.05
CA GLN A 81 -21.73 -15.56 -11.39
C GLN A 81 -20.88 -14.28 -11.35
N ILE A 82 -21.14 -13.39 -10.38
CA ILE A 82 -20.37 -12.16 -10.20
C ILE A 82 -18.90 -12.49 -9.89
N MET A 83 -18.66 -13.42 -8.97
CA MET A 83 -17.31 -13.84 -8.57
C MET A 83 -16.53 -14.43 -9.74
N PHE A 84 -17.13 -15.31 -10.54
CA PHE A 84 -16.46 -15.84 -11.74
C PHE A 84 -16.20 -14.74 -12.79
N SER A 85 -17.14 -13.82 -13.02
CA SER A 85 -16.91 -12.69 -13.94
C SER A 85 -15.85 -11.71 -13.43
N ALA A 86 -15.69 -11.60 -12.11
CA ALA A 86 -14.63 -10.84 -11.45
C ALA A 86 -13.25 -11.53 -11.50
N GLY A 87 -13.18 -12.76 -12.01
CA GLY A 87 -11.95 -13.56 -12.04
C GLY A 87 -11.62 -14.25 -10.72
N ALA A 88 -12.58 -14.40 -9.80
CA ALA A 88 -12.34 -15.10 -8.55
C ALA A 88 -12.47 -16.63 -8.72
N LEU A 89 -11.56 -17.36 -8.10
CA LEU A 89 -11.51 -18.82 -8.08
C LEU A 89 -11.86 -19.34 -6.67
N PRO A 90 -12.86 -20.22 -6.52
CA PRO A 90 -13.26 -20.74 -5.22
C PRO A 90 -12.17 -21.66 -4.65
N VAL A 91 -11.79 -21.42 -3.40
CA VAL A 91 -10.89 -22.31 -2.64
C VAL A 91 -11.46 -22.56 -1.25
N ASP A 92 -11.53 -23.84 -0.86
CA ASP A 92 -11.95 -24.25 0.48
C ASP A 92 -10.73 -24.38 1.40
N ARG A 93 -10.50 -23.34 2.21
CA ARG A 93 -9.38 -23.30 3.16
C ARG A 93 -9.58 -24.26 4.35
N ALA A 94 -10.82 -24.69 4.65
CA ALA A 94 -11.15 -25.47 5.85
C ALA A 94 -10.93 -26.98 5.65
N LYS A 95 -11.22 -27.51 4.46
CA LYS A 95 -10.93 -28.92 4.11
C LYS A 95 -9.43 -29.23 4.05
N LYS A 96 -8.59 -28.23 3.75
CA LYS A 96 -7.14 -28.36 3.59
C LYS A 96 -6.41 -28.92 4.83
N ASN A 97 -6.92 -28.68 6.05
CA ASN A 97 -6.29 -29.23 7.26
C ASN A 97 -6.47 -30.76 7.40
N ARG A 98 -7.37 -31.39 6.63
CA ARG A 98 -7.59 -32.86 6.67
C ARG A 98 -6.80 -33.62 5.60
N GLU A 99 -6.33 -32.95 4.54
CA GLU A 99 -5.69 -33.58 3.36
C GLU A 99 -4.19 -33.29 3.24
N ALA A 100 -3.57 -32.70 4.27
CA ALA A 100 -2.13 -32.43 4.32
C ALA A 100 -1.23 -33.68 4.30
N GLY A 101 -1.82 -34.90 4.26
CA GLY A 101 -1.12 -36.18 4.25
C GLY A 101 -1.20 -36.98 2.93
N SER A 102 -1.89 -36.51 1.88
CA SER A 102 -1.96 -37.25 0.60
C SER A 102 -0.94 -36.72 -0.40
N SER A 103 0.00 -37.58 -0.81
CA SER A 103 1.11 -37.33 -1.75
C SER A 103 0.74 -37.49 -3.23
N SER A 104 -0.47 -37.97 -3.53
CA SER A 104 -0.98 -38.07 -4.90
C SER A 104 -2.12 -37.08 -5.15
N ILE A 105 -2.28 -36.67 -6.42
CA ILE A 105 -3.49 -36.04 -6.92
C ILE A 105 -4.66 -37.00 -6.65
N THR A 106 -5.41 -36.74 -5.59
CA THR A 106 -6.68 -37.44 -5.35
C THR A 106 -7.75 -36.84 -6.24
N SER A 107 -8.77 -37.62 -6.58
CA SER A 107 -9.96 -37.12 -7.26
C SER A 107 -10.61 -35.92 -6.54
N ASP A 108 -10.38 -35.79 -5.23
CA ASP A 108 -10.86 -34.68 -4.41
C ASP A 108 -9.97 -33.44 -4.49
N SER A 109 -8.64 -33.58 -4.59
CA SER A 109 -7.73 -32.45 -4.89
C SER A 109 -8.00 -31.85 -6.28
N LEU A 110 -8.27 -32.70 -7.28
CA LEU A 110 -8.69 -32.27 -8.62
C LEU A 110 -9.98 -31.46 -8.57
N LYS A 111 -10.97 -31.90 -7.79
CA LYS A 111 -12.23 -31.15 -7.62
C LYS A 111 -11.98 -29.81 -6.91
N LEU A 112 -11.08 -29.77 -5.94
CA LEU A 112 -10.79 -28.58 -5.14
C LEU A 112 -10.13 -27.46 -5.98
N HIS A 113 -9.16 -27.83 -6.83
CA HIS A 113 -8.37 -26.87 -7.61
C HIS A 113 -8.72 -26.83 -9.11
N ARG A 114 -9.77 -27.55 -9.54
CA ARG A 114 -10.21 -27.64 -10.94
C ARG A 114 -10.24 -26.30 -11.66
N SER A 115 -10.90 -25.31 -11.05
CA SER A 115 -11.05 -23.96 -11.62
C SER A 115 -9.71 -23.24 -11.79
N THR A 116 -8.73 -23.52 -10.92
CA THR A 116 -7.38 -22.98 -11.02
C THR A 116 -6.63 -23.67 -12.17
N PHE A 117 -6.70 -24.99 -12.27
CA PHE A 117 -6.07 -25.74 -13.37
C PHE A 117 -6.64 -25.37 -14.73
N GLU A 118 -7.97 -25.25 -14.86
CA GLU A 118 -8.62 -24.81 -16.10
C GLU A 118 -8.20 -23.37 -16.48
N SER A 119 -8.05 -22.47 -15.50
CA SER A 119 -7.55 -21.11 -15.73
C SER A 119 -6.10 -21.12 -16.23
N LEU A 120 -5.22 -21.91 -15.60
CA LEU A 120 -3.82 -22.03 -15.97
C LEU A 120 -3.64 -22.72 -17.34
N ALA A 121 -4.39 -23.79 -17.61
CA ALA A 121 -4.41 -24.50 -18.89
C ALA A 121 -4.91 -23.63 -20.06
N SER A 122 -5.63 -22.55 -19.76
CA SER A 122 -6.05 -21.54 -20.74
C SER A 122 -5.06 -20.37 -20.81
N GLU A 123 -3.81 -20.59 -20.38
CA GLU A 123 -2.71 -19.62 -20.40
C GLU A 123 -3.03 -18.30 -19.68
N GLN A 124 -3.85 -18.36 -18.63
CA GLN A 124 -4.17 -17.19 -17.81
C GLN A 124 -3.23 -17.06 -16.62
N ALA A 125 -3.16 -15.84 -16.08
CA ALA A 125 -2.46 -15.59 -14.84
C ALA A 125 -3.38 -15.88 -13.65
N VAL A 126 -2.85 -16.58 -12.64
CA VAL A 126 -3.50 -16.77 -11.34
C VAL A 126 -2.64 -16.10 -10.28
N ALA A 127 -3.24 -15.35 -9.35
CA ALA A 127 -2.53 -14.76 -8.22
C ALA A 127 -2.97 -15.40 -6.90
N ILE A 128 -1.97 -15.83 -6.13
CA ILE A 128 -2.16 -16.41 -4.80
C ILE A 128 -1.28 -15.64 -3.83
N PHE A 129 -1.88 -15.02 -2.81
CA PHE A 129 -1.17 -14.39 -1.70
C PHE A 129 -0.68 -15.48 -0.72
N PRO A 130 0.61 -15.85 -0.71
CA PRO A 130 1.08 -17.02 0.03
C PRO A 130 0.97 -16.86 1.54
N GLU A 131 0.95 -15.62 2.02
CA GLU A 131 0.77 -15.26 3.43
C GLU A 131 -0.60 -15.66 3.99
N GLY A 132 -1.60 -15.78 3.10
CA GLY A 132 -2.96 -16.26 3.40
C GLY A 132 -3.89 -15.27 4.11
N THR A 133 -3.38 -14.14 4.58
CA THR A 133 -4.14 -12.99 5.12
C THR A 133 -3.30 -11.71 4.98
N SER A 134 -3.94 -10.54 4.95
CA SER A 134 -3.25 -9.26 5.10
C SER A 134 -2.87 -9.01 6.56
N TYR A 135 -1.74 -8.34 6.80
CA TYR A 135 -1.35 -7.89 8.14
C TYR A 135 -0.35 -6.73 8.13
N THR A 136 0.02 -6.26 9.32
CA THR A 136 1.00 -5.20 9.55
C THR A 136 2.07 -5.67 10.53
N GLU A 137 3.21 -6.10 10.01
CA GLU A 137 4.37 -6.59 10.77
C GLU A 137 5.67 -6.06 10.15
N PRO A 138 6.81 -6.09 10.86
CA PRO A 138 8.06 -5.52 10.35
C PRO A 138 8.72 -6.38 9.27
N ARG A 139 8.19 -7.58 9.00
CA ARG A 139 8.69 -8.54 8.01
C ARG A 139 7.56 -9.44 7.50
N ILE A 140 7.85 -10.21 6.46
CA ILE A 140 7.05 -11.39 6.07
C ILE A 140 7.13 -12.42 7.21
N VAL A 141 5.97 -12.70 7.81
CA VAL A 141 5.83 -13.55 8.98
C VAL A 141 5.63 -15.03 8.62
N GLN A 142 4.88 -15.29 7.55
CA GLN A 142 4.56 -16.66 7.14
C GLN A 142 4.34 -16.75 5.64
N VAL A 143 4.74 -17.86 5.05
CA VAL A 143 4.41 -18.25 3.68
C VAL A 143 3.81 -19.65 3.73
N LYS A 144 2.57 -19.79 3.27
CA LYS A 144 1.85 -21.06 3.27
C LYS A 144 2.14 -21.82 1.98
N GLU A 145 2.22 -23.14 2.09
CA GLU A 145 2.51 -24.07 0.98
C GLU A 145 1.47 -24.08 -0.16
N GLY A 146 0.36 -23.33 -0.05
CA GLY A 146 -0.73 -23.38 -1.02
C GLY A 146 -0.33 -23.01 -2.44
N ALA A 147 0.52 -21.99 -2.62
CA ALA A 147 1.00 -21.60 -3.94
C ALA A 147 1.93 -22.66 -4.54
N ALA A 148 2.90 -23.15 -3.75
CA ALA A 148 3.84 -24.19 -4.17
C ALA A 148 3.12 -25.49 -4.56
N ARG A 149 2.22 -25.96 -3.70
CA ARG A 149 1.46 -27.19 -3.91
C ARG A 149 0.60 -27.12 -5.18
N VAL A 150 -0.10 -26.02 -5.42
CA VAL A 150 -0.95 -25.89 -6.61
C VAL A 150 -0.15 -25.80 -7.90
N ALA A 151 1.04 -25.18 -7.87
CA ALA A 151 1.92 -25.19 -9.03
C ALA A 151 2.36 -26.61 -9.41
N LEU A 152 2.73 -27.42 -8.41
CA LEU A 152 3.16 -28.81 -8.60
C LEU A 152 2.00 -29.74 -9.00
N GLU A 153 0.85 -29.62 -8.33
CA GLU A 153 -0.37 -30.38 -8.69
C GLU A 153 -0.81 -30.06 -10.13
N TYR A 154 -0.72 -28.80 -10.55
CA TYR A 154 -1.01 -28.41 -11.94
C TYR A 154 -0.02 -29.05 -12.92
N ALA A 155 1.27 -29.05 -12.61
CA ALA A 155 2.30 -29.63 -13.46
C ALA A 155 2.14 -31.15 -13.62
N GLN A 156 1.82 -31.85 -12.53
CA GLN A 156 1.49 -33.27 -12.56
C GLN A 156 0.21 -33.53 -13.34
N TRP A 157 -0.86 -32.76 -13.13
CA TRP A 157 -2.10 -32.86 -13.90
C TRP A 157 -1.85 -32.70 -15.41
N CYS A 158 -0.94 -31.81 -15.78
CA CYS A 158 -0.52 -31.62 -17.18
C CYS A 158 0.21 -32.84 -17.78
N ARG A 159 1.01 -33.58 -16.98
CA ARG A 159 1.67 -34.82 -17.42
C ARG A 159 0.66 -35.95 -17.62
N GLU A 160 -0.35 -36.04 -16.75
CA GLU A 160 -1.29 -37.17 -16.68
C GLU A 160 -2.49 -37.04 -17.63
N THR A 161 -2.90 -35.82 -17.99
CA THR A 161 -4.16 -35.59 -18.72
C THR A 161 -3.92 -35.08 -20.15
N SER A 162 -4.65 -35.62 -21.12
CA SER A 162 -4.67 -35.11 -22.51
C SER A 162 -5.09 -33.63 -22.61
N GLN A 163 -5.89 -33.12 -21.67
CA GLN A 163 -6.24 -31.69 -21.56
C GLN A 163 -5.06 -30.81 -21.14
N GLY A 164 -4.06 -31.38 -20.45
CA GLY A 164 -2.82 -30.71 -20.10
C GLY A 164 -1.87 -30.51 -21.29
N LYS A 165 -1.96 -31.38 -22.30
CA LYS A 165 -1.19 -31.28 -23.55
C LYS A 165 -1.61 -30.11 -24.45
N ASN A 166 -2.72 -29.43 -24.14
CA ASN A 166 -3.13 -28.21 -24.85
C ASN A 166 -2.37 -26.97 -24.38
N SER A 167 -1.71 -27.01 -23.22
CA SER A 167 -0.79 -25.95 -22.82
C SER A 167 0.53 -26.15 -23.55
N THR A 168 0.87 -25.22 -24.43
CA THR A 168 2.14 -25.25 -25.17
C THR A 168 3.34 -24.88 -24.29
N GLU A 169 3.08 -24.20 -23.17
CA GLU A 169 4.10 -23.64 -22.27
C GLU A 169 3.99 -24.20 -20.84
N ARG A 170 5.12 -24.24 -20.13
CA ARG A 170 5.23 -24.69 -18.74
C ARG A 170 4.74 -23.60 -17.78
N ILE A 171 4.22 -24.01 -16.63
CA ILE A 171 3.87 -23.06 -15.58
C ILE A 171 5.11 -22.38 -15.01
N ILE A 172 5.01 -21.06 -14.84
CA ILE A 172 6.06 -20.24 -14.24
C ILE A 172 5.49 -19.55 -13.00
N ILE A 173 6.27 -19.50 -11.91
CA ILE A 173 5.92 -18.74 -10.72
C ILE A 173 6.69 -17.43 -10.71
N VAL A 174 6.01 -16.30 -10.56
CA VAL A 174 6.64 -14.97 -10.43
C VAL A 174 6.27 -14.35 -9.08
N PRO A 175 7.22 -14.26 -8.13
CA PRO A 175 7.05 -13.51 -6.89
C PRO A 175 6.89 -12.02 -7.15
N VAL A 176 6.05 -11.34 -6.36
CA VAL A 176 5.80 -9.91 -6.53
C VAL A 176 5.91 -9.18 -5.18
N GLY A 177 6.80 -8.19 -5.10
CA GLY A 177 6.88 -7.27 -3.98
C GLY A 177 5.99 -6.06 -4.20
N ILE A 178 5.15 -5.73 -3.21
CA ILE A 178 4.36 -4.49 -3.17
C ILE A 178 4.76 -3.74 -1.90
N VAL A 179 5.50 -2.64 -2.08
CA VAL A 179 6.06 -1.84 -0.98
C VAL A 179 5.45 -0.44 -1.01
N TYR A 180 4.82 -0.07 0.10
CA TYR A 180 4.22 1.25 0.30
C TYR A 180 5.13 2.13 1.14
N THR A 181 5.29 3.40 0.78
CA THR A 181 5.94 4.37 1.70
C THR A 181 5.09 4.57 2.96
N ASP A 182 3.77 4.58 2.79
CA ASP A 182 2.78 4.48 3.85
C ASP A 182 1.52 3.87 3.25
N LYS A 183 1.14 2.67 3.69
CA LYS A 183 0.02 1.94 3.09
C LYS A 183 -1.35 2.53 3.40
N SER A 184 -1.48 3.37 4.43
CA SER A 184 -2.77 3.88 4.92
C SER A 184 -3.02 5.35 4.59
N THR A 185 -1.99 6.08 4.17
CA THR A 185 -2.02 7.53 3.96
C THR A 185 -2.35 7.90 2.51
N TYR A 186 -3.26 8.84 2.32
CA TYR A 186 -3.59 9.40 1.01
C TYR A 186 -2.39 10.17 0.43
N ARG A 187 -2.17 10.03 -0.89
CA ARG A 187 -1.00 10.54 -1.64
C ARG A 187 0.34 9.95 -1.17
N SER A 188 0.33 8.78 -0.54
CA SER A 188 1.54 7.99 -0.39
C SER A 188 1.97 7.41 -1.75
N ARG A 189 3.06 6.65 -1.77
CA ARG A 189 3.66 6.09 -2.98
C ARG A 189 3.77 4.57 -2.89
N VAL A 190 3.71 3.91 -4.04
CA VAL A 190 3.78 2.44 -4.14
C VAL A 190 4.87 2.03 -5.12
N ALA A 191 5.75 1.13 -4.69
CA ALA A 191 6.70 0.45 -5.54
C ALA A 191 6.26 -1.01 -5.71
N VAL A 192 6.10 -1.44 -6.96
CA VAL A 192 5.80 -2.82 -7.33
C VAL A 192 7.01 -3.40 -8.05
N GLU A 193 7.43 -4.59 -7.65
CA GLU A 193 8.57 -5.26 -8.28
C GLU A 193 8.23 -6.72 -8.57
N TYR A 194 8.33 -7.10 -9.84
CA TYR A 194 8.20 -8.47 -10.30
C TYR A 194 9.56 -9.16 -10.24
N GLY A 195 9.70 -10.14 -9.35
CA GLY A 195 10.94 -10.88 -9.15
C GLY A 195 11.27 -11.83 -10.28
N GLU A 196 12.45 -12.44 -10.21
CA GLU A 196 12.87 -13.45 -11.16
C GLU A 196 11.92 -14.66 -11.17
N PRO A 197 11.59 -15.19 -12.36
CA PRO A 197 10.78 -16.39 -12.48
C PRO A 197 11.37 -17.60 -11.75
N ILE A 198 10.53 -18.34 -11.03
CA ILE A 198 10.87 -19.65 -10.46
C ILE A 198 10.33 -20.71 -11.42
N VAL A 199 11.24 -21.40 -12.08
CA VAL A 199 10.94 -22.59 -12.88
C VAL A 199 10.80 -23.78 -11.94
N ILE A 200 9.71 -24.54 -12.09
CA ILE A 200 9.37 -25.61 -11.13
C ILE A 200 9.88 -27.00 -11.52
N ASP A 201 10.53 -27.15 -12.68
CA ASP A 201 10.89 -28.44 -13.27
C ASP A 201 11.66 -29.35 -12.31
N ASN A 202 12.61 -28.79 -11.56
CA ASN A 202 13.44 -29.51 -10.60
C ASN A 202 12.67 -30.08 -9.40
N TYR A 203 11.42 -29.66 -9.19
CA TYR A 203 10.58 -30.09 -8.07
C TYR A 203 9.51 -31.09 -8.49
N ILE A 204 9.22 -31.24 -9.79
CA ILE A 204 8.11 -32.06 -10.27
C ILE A 204 8.38 -33.54 -10.02
N ASP A 205 9.58 -34.01 -10.30
CA ASP A 205 9.90 -35.45 -10.19
C ASP A 205 9.87 -35.91 -8.73
N GLY A 206 10.40 -35.10 -7.80
CA GLY A 206 10.27 -35.34 -6.37
C GLY A 206 8.82 -35.24 -5.87
N PHE A 207 7.99 -34.38 -6.45
CA PHE A 207 6.57 -34.30 -6.10
C PHE A 207 5.77 -35.52 -6.56
N CYS A 208 6.08 -36.04 -7.75
CA CYS A 208 5.44 -37.21 -8.36
C CYS A 208 5.98 -38.55 -7.84
N SER A 209 6.92 -38.56 -6.90
CA SER A 209 7.44 -39.79 -6.34
C SER A 209 6.37 -40.53 -5.52
N LEU A 210 6.53 -41.86 -5.40
CA LEU A 210 5.62 -42.68 -4.60
C LEU A 210 5.84 -42.48 -3.09
N ASP A 211 6.97 -41.88 -2.70
CA ASP A 211 7.31 -41.58 -1.31
C ASP A 211 6.63 -40.27 -0.87
N ALA A 212 5.75 -40.38 0.12
CA ALA A 212 5.03 -39.25 0.66
C ALA A 212 5.91 -38.21 1.38
N GLU A 213 7.08 -38.59 1.90
CA GLU A 213 8.02 -37.62 2.49
C GLU A 213 8.77 -36.83 1.41
N GLU A 214 9.20 -37.48 0.33
CA GLU A 214 9.88 -36.82 -0.79
C GLU A 214 8.93 -35.83 -1.49
N SER A 215 7.67 -36.22 -1.71
CA SER A 215 6.64 -35.34 -2.27
C SER A 215 6.38 -34.10 -1.40
N ARG A 216 6.26 -34.29 -0.08
CA ARG A 216 6.15 -33.18 0.87
C ARG A 216 7.43 -32.33 0.92
N GLY A 217 8.59 -32.96 0.78
CA GLY A 217 9.88 -32.30 0.65
C GLY A 217 9.93 -31.34 -0.54
N ALA A 218 9.49 -31.78 -1.72
CA ALA A 218 9.43 -30.94 -2.92
C ALA A 218 8.54 -29.71 -2.73
N VAL A 219 7.36 -29.87 -2.13
CA VAL A 219 6.45 -28.75 -1.80
C VAL A 219 7.12 -27.76 -0.83
N ARG A 220 7.76 -28.26 0.24
CA ARG A 220 8.45 -27.43 1.23
C ARG A 220 9.62 -26.66 0.62
N GLN A 221 10.43 -27.30 -0.23
CA GLN A 221 11.55 -26.65 -0.90
C GLN A 221 11.07 -25.53 -1.84
N LEU A 222 10.05 -25.79 -2.66
CA LEU A 222 9.47 -24.77 -3.52
C LEU A 222 8.83 -23.62 -2.72
N CYS A 223 8.14 -23.94 -1.61
CA CYS A 223 7.59 -22.95 -0.70
C CYS A 223 8.69 -22.07 -0.08
N GLY A 224 9.79 -22.68 0.37
CA GLY A 224 10.96 -21.99 0.89
C GLY A 224 11.59 -21.06 -0.16
N ARG A 225 11.67 -21.49 -1.41
CA ARG A 225 12.15 -20.66 -2.52
C ARG A 225 11.23 -19.47 -2.79
N ILE A 226 9.91 -19.66 -2.76
CA ILE A 226 8.93 -18.57 -2.89
C ILE A 226 9.11 -17.57 -1.73
N GLU A 227 9.24 -18.06 -0.49
CA GLU A 227 9.44 -17.23 0.69
C GLU A 227 10.72 -16.40 0.62
N GLU A 228 11.84 -17.03 0.25
CA GLU A 228 13.12 -16.36 0.06
C GLU A 228 12.99 -15.21 -0.96
N ARG A 229 12.40 -15.48 -2.14
CA ARG A 229 12.19 -14.45 -3.17
C ARG A 229 11.27 -13.33 -2.69
N MET A 230 10.20 -13.65 -1.95
CA MET A 230 9.29 -12.64 -1.38
C MET A 230 10.01 -11.74 -0.36
N LYS A 231 10.85 -12.32 0.52
CA LYS A 231 11.65 -11.56 1.49
C LYS A 231 12.61 -10.61 0.76
N HIS A 232 13.27 -11.08 -0.30
CA HIS A 232 14.12 -10.19 -1.10
C HIS A 232 13.34 -9.03 -1.71
N LEU A 233 12.10 -9.22 -2.17
CA LEU A 233 11.30 -8.16 -2.83
C LEU A 233 10.59 -7.21 -1.85
N THR A 234 10.75 -7.38 -0.54
CA THR A 234 10.06 -6.61 0.49
C THR A 234 11.05 -6.02 1.50
N ILE A 235 10.56 -5.18 2.42
CA ILE A 235 11.36 -4.66 3.53
C ILE A 235 11.09 -5.54 4.75
N ASN A 236 12.14 -6.12 5.34
CA ASN A 236 12.07 -7.09 6.42
C ASN A 236 13.06 -6.70 7.53
N ALA A 237 12.52 -6.40 8.70
CA ALA A 237 13.27 -6.13 9.92
C ALA A 237 13.00 -7.21 10.99
N PRO A 238 13.97 -7.47 11.89
CA PRO A 238 13.80 -8.43 12.99
C PRO A 238 12.73 -7.98 13.99
N ASP A 239 12.58 -6.67 14.19
CA ASP A 239 11.67 -6.06 15.16
C ASP A 239 11.26 -4.65 14.73
N TRP A 240 10.30 -4.09 15.47
CA TRP A 240 9.78 -2.73 15.24
C TRP A 240 10.81 -1.62 15.51
N PRO A 241 11.58 -1.64 16.62
CA PRO A 241 12.67 -0.69 16.86
C PRO A 241 13.65 -0.55 15.68
N SER A 242 14.12 -1.66 15.13
CA SER A 242 15.05 -1.69 14.00
C SER A 242 14.42 -1.08 12.74
N LEU A 243 13.14 -1.36 12.48
CA LEU A 243 12.41 -0.78 11.35
C LEU A 243 12.18 0.74 11.50
N TYR A 244 11.82 1.20 12.70
CA TYR A 244 11.50 2.61 12.93
C TYR A 244 12.74 3.49 13.02
N SER A 245 13.81 3.01 13.65
CA SER A 245 15.10 3.71 13.68
C SER A 245 15.70 3.87 12.28
N SER A 246 15.76 2.78 11.49
CA SER A 246 16.21 2.84 10.08
C SER A 246 15.35 3.75 9.21
N ARG A 247 14.02 3.74 9.39
CA ARG A 247 13.11 4.65 8.70
C ARG A 247 13.34 6.12 9.09
N MET A 248 13.55 6.39 10.37
CA MET A 248 13.83 7.75 10.85
C MET A 248 15.18 8.25 10.33
N ALA A 249 16.22 7.42 10.38
CA ALA A 249 17.51 7.73 9.79
C ALA A 249 17.38 8.04 8.30
N LEU A 250 16.62 7.23 7.56
CA LEU A 250 16.34 7.50 6.15
C LEU A 250 15.61 8.83 5.93
N ASP A 251 14.69 9.22 6.81
CA ASP A 251 13.98 10.48 6.69
C ASP A 251 14.88 11.70 7.00
N ILE A 252 15.85 11.54 7.92
CA ILE A 252 16.81 12.58 8.31
C ILE A 252 17.92 12.78 7.26
N LEU A 253 18.52 11.70 6.76
CA LEU A 253 19.64 11.75 5.80
C LEU A 253 19.25 12.28 4.42
N ARG A 254 17.95 12.46 4.16
CA ARG A 254 17.47 12.97 2.88
C ARG A 254 17.67 14.49 2.80
N PRO A 255 18.21 14.99 1.68
CA PRO A 255 18.22 16.42 1.40
C PRO A 255 16.81 17.03 1.48
N GLU A 256 16.72 18.26 1.98
CA GLU A 256 15.44 18.93 2.21
C GLU A 256 14.60 19.02 0.93
N GLY A 257 13.34 18.58 1.03
CA GLY A 257 12.42 18.60 -0.12
C GLY A 257 12.67 17.51 -1.18
N SER A 258 13.69 16.68 -1.01
CA SER A 258 13.94 15.51 -1.87
C SER A 258 13.15 14.28 -1.39
N GLN A 259 12.85 13.37 -2.32
CA GLN A 259 12.29 12.07 -2.02
C GLN A 259 13.19 11.00 -2.62
N VAL A 260 13.37 9.88 -1.90
CA VAL A 260 14.05 8.72 -2.48
C VAL A 260 13.27 8.25 -3.71
N PRO A 261 13.92 8.09 -4.88
CA PRO A 261 13.29 7.53 -6.07
C PRO A 261 12.68 6.16 -5.76
N LEU A 262 11.43 5.93 -6.17
CA LEU A 262 10.71 4.72 -5.77
C LEU A 262 11.38 3.42 -6.20
N ARG A 263 12.00 3.40 -7.39
CA ARG A 263 12.80 2.26 -7.88
C ARG A 263 13.89 1.82 -6.89
N ASN A 264 14.43 2.75 -6.10
CA ASN A 264 15.50 2.47 -5.13
C ASN A 264 14.98 2.37 -3.69
N PHE A 265 13.73 2.75 -3.43
CA PHE A 265 13.18 2.89 -2.09
C PHE A 265 13.27 1.59 -1.28
N ARG A 266 12.88 0.46 -1.86
CA ARG A 266 12.94 -0.85 -1.19
C ARG A 266 14.37 -1.24 -0.86
N ARG A 267 15.30 -1.12 -1.83
CA ARG A 267 16.72 -1.48 -1.68
C ARG A 267 17.41 -0.64 -0.60
N ILE A 268 17.24 0.68 -0.66
CA ILE A 268 17.81 1.63 0.32
C ILE A 268 17.24 1.36 1.71
N SER A 269 15.92 1.17 1.81
CA SER A 269 15.27 0.91 3.10
C SER A 269 15.72 -0.43 3.72
N GLN A 270 15.84 -1.49 2.92
CA GLN A 270 16.33 -2.78 3.41
C GLN A 270 17.80 -2.68 3.87
N ARG A 271 18.68 -2.05 3.09
CA ARG A 271 20.09 -1.84 3.49
C ARG A 271 20.20 -1.12 4.82
N LEU A 272 19.41 -0.06 5.02
CA LEU A 272 19.36 0.64 6.31
C LEU A 272 18.86 -0.26 7.44
N VAL A 273 17.84 -1.08 7.20
CA VAL A 273 17.40 -2.07 8.20
C VAL A 273 18.53 -3.04 8.54
N ASP A 274 19.29 -3.52 7.56
CA ASP A 274 20.40 -4.45 7.79
C ASP A 274 21.50 -3.81 8.66
N ILE A 275 21.89 -2.55 8.36
CA ILE A 275 22.87 -1.77 9.14
C ILE A 275 22.38 -1.53 10.58
N PHE A 276 21.13 -1.12 10.74
CA PHE A 276 20.54 -0.84 12.06
C PHE A 276 20.25 -2.12 12.87
N THR A 277 20.17 -3.27 12.22
CA THR A 277 20.07 -4.58 12.88
C THR A 277 21.45 -5.08 13.33
N GLY A 278 22.52 -4.69 12.62
CA GLY A 278 23.89 -5.03 12.96
C GLY A 278 24.41 -4.35 14.23
N THR A 279 25.67 -4.63 14.55
CA THR A 279 26.43 -4.03 15.66
C THR A 279 27.11 -2.71 15.27
N GLU A 280 26.93 -2.27 14.02
CA GLU A 280 27.63 -1.11 13.45
C GLU A 280 27.15 0.23 14.04
N ILE A 281 25.86 0.29 14.37
CA ILE A 281 25.20 1.47 14.92
C ILE A 281 25.05 1.33 16.44
N PRO A 282 25.61 2.25 17.23
CA PRO A 282 25.45 2.27 18.68
C PRO A 282 23.98 2.32 19.13
N GLU A 283 23.65 1.64 20.22
CA GLU A 283 22.27 1.56 20.74
C GLU A 283 21.71 2.91 21.19
N ASP A 284 22.55 3.85 21.63
CA ASP A 284 22.14 5.21 21.99
C ASP A 284 21.67 6.04 20.78
N VAL A 285 22.25 5.80 19.59
CA VAL A 285 21.79 6.39 18.33
C VAL A 285 20.40 5.83 17.98
N LYS A 286 20.23 4.50 18.09
CA LYS A 286 18.93 3.85 17.82
C LYS A 286 17.85 4.36 18.78
N ALA A 287 18.15 4.45 20.07
CA ALA A 287 17.24 4.96 21.09
C ALA A 287 16.80 6.39 20.80
N SER A 288 17.73 7.29 20.47
CA SER A 288 17.42 8.69 20.16
C SER A 288 16.52 8.83 18.93
N LEU A 289 16.79 8.06 17.87
CA LEU A 289 15.94 8.03 16.67
C LEU A 289 14.53 7.53 16.97
N LEU A 290 14.40 6.53 17.85
CA LEU A 290 13.12 5.96 18.24
C LEU A 290 12.29 6.94 19.07
N GLU A 291 12.90 7.60 20.05
CA GLU A 291 12.25 8.64 20.85
C GLU A 291 11.76 9.77 19.95
N TYR A 292 12.60 10.24 19.03
CA TYR A 292 12.22 11.26 18.07
C TYR A 292 11.05 10.80 17.18
N HIS A 293 11.11 9.58 16.67
CA HIS A 293 10.04 9.01 15.84
C HIS A 293 8.72 8.84 16.61
N ALA A 294 8.76 8.41 17.87
CA ALA A 294 7.59 8.27 18.72
C ALA A 294 6.92 9.62 18.97
N LEU A 295 7.70 10.64 19.35
CA LEU A 295 7.18 11.99 19.61
C LEU A 295 6.54 12.61 18.35
N LEU A 296 7.15 12.44 17.18
CA LEU A 296 6.57 12.87 15.91
C LEU A 296 5.24 12.18 15.61
N SER A 297 5.19 10.86 15.81
CA SER A 297 4.00 10.05 15.57
C SER A 297 2.83 10.47 16.48
N HIS A 298 3.09 10.71 17.77
CA HIS A 298 2.09 11.21 18.72
C HIS A 298 1.63 12.64 18.43
N ALA A 299 2.53 13.51 17.95
CA ALA A 299 2.17 14.86 17.54
C ALA A 299 1.44 14.93 16.19
N GLY A 300 1.54 13.89 15.37
CA GLY A 300 1.01 13.84 14.01
C GLY A 300 1.82 14.71 13.04
N LEU A 301 3.15 14.71 13.19
CA LEU A 301 4.13 15.39 12.36
C LEU A 301 5.06 14.39 11.67
N SER A 302 5.63 14.81 10.55
CA SER A 302 6.76 14.14 9.90
C SER A 302 8.03 14.97 10.00
N HIS A 303 9.19 14.30 9.92
CA HIS A 303 10.48 14.98 9.87
C HIS A 303 10.55 15.98 8.69
N ALA A 304 10.05 15.59 7.51
CA ALA A 304 10.03 16.42 6.31
C ALA A 304 9.21 17.72 6.46
N GLU A 305 8.20 17.74 7.34
CA GLU A 305 7.43 18.96 7.65
C GLU A 305 8.19 19.88 8.60
N LEU A 306 9.02 19.32 9.50
CA LEU A 306 9.80 20.08 10.46
C LEU A 306 11.12 20.61 9.90
N SER A 307 11.80 19.86 9.03
CA SER A 307 13.07 20.29 8.43
C SER A 307 12.93 21.61 7.68
N VAL A 308 11.86 21.76 6.90
CA VAL A 308 11.56 23.01 6.18
C VAL A 308 11.42 24.23 7.09
N ILE A 309 10.99 24.04 8.34
CA ILE A 309 10.78 25.13 9.31
C ILE A 309 12.09 25.48 10.03
N SER A 310 13.02 24.54 10.10
CA SER A 310 14.26 24.62 10.88
C SER A 310 15.38 23.95 10.09
N SER A 311 15.79 24.62 9.01
CA SER A 311 16.65 24.05 7.96
C SER A 311 18.12 23.91 8.34
N THR A 312 18.58 24.68 9.32
CA THR A 312 19.98 24.66 9.74
C THR A 312 20.23 23.60 10.80
N THR A 313 21.13 22.67 10.50
CA THR A 313 21.78 21.75 11.46
C THR A 313 22.49 22.49 12.59
N GLU A 314 22.91 23.73 12.35
CA GLU A 314 23.71 24.54 13.28
C GLU A 314 22.87 25.27 14.35
N VAL A 315 21.57 25.51 14.12
CA VAL A 315 20.72 26.23 15.09
C VAL A 315 19.83 25.24 15.85
N PRO A 316 19.99 25.10 17.19
CA PRO A 316 19.36 24.07 18.01
C PRO A 316 17.82 24.04 17.96
N ILE A 317 17.21 25.22 17.91
CA ILE A 317 15.78 25.43 18.06
C ILE A 317 15.38 26.62 17.18
N PRO A 318 14.37 26.50 16.30
CA PRO A 318 13.92 27.61 15.48
C PRO A 318 13.37 28.73 16.37
N THR A 319 13.72 29.97 16.04
CA THR A 319 13.19 31.15 16.72
C THR A 319 11.76 31.44 16.26
N CYS A 320 10.97 32.13 17.08
CA CYS A 320 9.61 32.52 16.68
C CYS A 320 9.59 33.35 15.38
N SER A 321 10.60 34.20 15.16
CA SER A 321 10.73 35.00 13.94
C SER A 321 11.01 34.14 12.71
N SER A 322 11.90 33.15 12.79
CA SER A 322 12.17 32.26 11.65
C SER A 322 10.94 31.42 11.28
N VAL A 323 10.21 30.92 12.28
CA VAL A 323 8.94 30.20 12.04
C VAL A 323 7.89 31.13 11.44
N LEU A 324 7.83 32.40 11.87
CA LEU A 324 6.90 33.38 11.34
C LEU A 324 7.19 33.72 9.88
N VAL A 325 8.47 33.86 9.50
CA VAL A 325 8.90 34.06 8.10
C VAL A 325 8.50 32.86 7.24
N SER A 326 8.78 31.63 7.70
CA SER A 326 8.33 30.40 7.01
C SER A 326 6.81 30.35 6.85
N LEU A 327 6.07 30.73 7.90
CA LEU A 327 4.61 30.79 7.87
C LEU A 327 4.11 31.82 6.86
N GLN A 328 4.67 33.03 6.83
CA GLN A 328 4.33 34.07 5.85
C GLN A 328 4.61 33.62 4.42
N TRP A 329 5.74 32.96 4.19
CA TRP A 329 6.08 32.43 2.87
C TRP A 329 5.10 31.35 2.40
N GLU A 330 4.75 30.40 3.25
CA GLU A 330 3.78 29.35 2.90
C GLU A 330 2.35 29.92 2.78
N LEU A 331 2.00 31.00 3.51
CA LEU A 331 0.74 31.72 3.33
C LEU A 331 0.70 32.44 1.98
N PHE A 332 1.80 33.08 1.57
CA PHE A 332 1.92 33.69 0.25
C PHE A 332 1.74 32.65 -0.86
N ARG A 333 2.40 31.50 -0.74
CA ARG A 333 2.21 30.38 -1.67
C ARG A 333 0.75 29.89 -1.66
N ALA A 334 0.15 29.72 -0.49
CA ALA A 334 -1.26 29.35 -0.40
C ALA A 334 -2.16 30.37 -1.11
N MET A 335 -1.91 31.67 -0.95
CA MET A 335 -2.68 32.74 -1.60
C MET A 335 -2.62 32.65 -3.13
N LEU A 336 -1.49 32.21 -3.70
CA LEU A 336 -1.32 32.03 -5.14
C LEU A 336 -1.94 30.72 -5.66
N TYR A 337 -1.68 29.59 -4.99
CA TYR A 337 -2.06 28.26 -5.49
C TYR A 337 -3.51 27.87 -5.13
N PHE A 338 -4.03 28.34 -4.00
CA PHE A 338 -5.34 27.92 -3.50
C PHE A 338 -6.51 28.38 -4.39
N PRO A 339 -6.58 29.63 -4.90
CA PRO A 339 -7.67 30.05 -5.78
C PRO A 339 -7.76 29.22 -7.06
N LEU A 340 -6.62 28.80 -7.61
CA LEU A 340 -6.59 27.91 -8.79
C LEU A 340 -7.03 26.48 -8.44
N PHE A 341 -6.84 26.05 -7.20
CA PHE A 341 -7.22 24.72 -6.75
C PHE A 341 -8.64 24.65 -6.17
N SER A 342 -9.20 25.76 -5.69
CA SER A 342 -10.44 25.78 -4.91
C SER A 342 -11.67 25.21 -5.64
N PRO A 343 -11.88 25.41 -6.96
CA PRO A 343 -13.01 24.79 -7.65
C PRO A 343 -12.87 23.27 -7.67
N ALA A 344 -11.69 22.75 -8.04
CA ALA A 344 -11.43 21.32 -8.05
C ALA A 344 -11.52 20.72 -6.64
N LEU A 345 -11.03 21.44 -5.62
CA LEU A 345 -11.15 21.04 -4.22
C LEU A 345 -12.62 20.93 -3.79
N LEU A 346 -13.46 21.91 -4.12
CA LEU A 346 -14.87 21.93 -3.74
C LEU A 346 -15.61 20.69 -4.27
N ALA A 347 -15.37 20.31 -5.52
CA ALA A 347 -15.91 19.08 -6.09
C ALA A 347 -15.41 17.79 -5.41
N HIS A 348 -14.25 17.84 -4.76
CA HIS A 348 -13.66 16.69 -4.05
C HIS A 348 -13.93 16.70 -2.54
N VAL A 349 -14.55 17.73 -1.97
CA VAL A 349 -14.89 17.80 -0.53
C VAL A 349 -15.68 16.57 -0.07
N PRO A 350 -16.73 16.10 -0.78
CA PRO A 350 -17.44 14.88 -0.37
C PRO A 350 -16.54 13.65 -0.31
N ALA A 351 -15.57 13.53 -1.22
CA ALA A 351 -14.60 12.44 -1.24
C ALA A 351 -13.72 12.43 0.02
N TYR A 352 -13.23 13.60 0.43
CA TYR A 352 -12.40 13.73 1.62
C TYR A 352 -13.16 13.42 2.91
N ILE A 353 -14.41 13.90 3.02
CA ILE A 353 -15.25 13.66 4.17
C ILE A 353 -15.59 12.16 4.26
N LEU A 354 -16.15 11.58 3.19
CA LEU A 354 -16.55 10.17 3.19
C LEU A 354 -15.37 9.22 3.37
N GLY A 355 -14.24 9.49 2.71
CA GLY A 355 -13.01 8.71 2.86
C GLY A 355 -12.45 8.78 4.28
N SER A 356 -12.39 9.96 4.90
CA SER A 356 -11.87 10.12 6.27
C SER A 356 -12.80 9.51 7.33
N VAL A 357 -14.11 9.75 7.20
CA VAL A 357 -15.11 9.24 8.15
C VAL A 357 -15.18 7.71 8.09
N SER A 358 -15.22 7.12 6.89
CA SER A 358 -15.25 5.66 6.74
C SER A 358 -14.00 4.99 7.32
N ALA A 359 -12.81 5.54 7.07
CA ALA A 359 -11.56 5.00 7.61
C ALA A 359 -11.46 5.09 9.14
N THR A 360 -12.18 6.01 9.76
CA THR A 360 -12.16 6.22 11.22
C THR A 360 -13.29 5.48 11.93
N LYS A 361 -14.48 5.41 11.32
CA LYS A 361 -15.70 4.87 11.95
C LYS A 361 -16.08 3.47 11.49
N LEU A 362 -15.80 3.10 10.23
CA LEU A 362 -16.25 1.84 9.63
C LEU A 362 -15.12 0.83 9.46
N ALA A 363 -13.91 1.31 9.17
CA ALA A 363 -12.76 0.43 9.00
C ALA A 363 -12.45 -0.32 10.31
N PRO A 364 -12.11 -1.62 10.22
CA PRO A 364 -11.49 -2.35 11.33
C PRO A 364 -10.28 -1.60 11.89
N LYS A 365 -9.92 -1.90 13.15
CA LYS A 365 -8.84 -1.19 13.85
C LYS A 365 -7.45 -1.40 13.22
N TYR A 366 -7.28 -2.45 12.42
CA TYR A 366 -6.04 -2.79 11.73
C TYR A 366 -5.72 -1.79 10.61
N VAL A 367 -4.43 -1.59 10.32
CA VAL A 367 -3.95 -0.52 9.42
C VAL A 367 -4.21 -0.88 7.96
N GLU A 368 -4.09 -2.15 7.60
CA GLU A 368 -4.28 -2.73 6.27
C GLU A 368 -5.68 -2.47 5.68
N ALA A 369 -6.71 -2.33 6.53
CA ALA A 369 -8.06 -2.04 6.05
C ALA A 369 -8.27 -0.54 5.76
N ARG A 370 -7.44 0.37 6.27
CA ARG A 370 -7.76 1.81 6.21
C ARG A 370 -7.78 2.35 4.79
N ALA A 371 -6.85 1.94 3.94
CA ALA A 371 -6.74 2.46 2.58
C ALA A 371 -7.91 2.04 1.69
N GLN A 372 -8.36 0.77 1.78
CA GLN A 372 -9.52 0.31 1.02
C GLN A 372 -10.80 1.10 1.36
N PHE A 373 -11.05 1.42 2.64
CA PHE A 373 -12.21 2.23 3.01
C PHE A 373 -12.08 3.66 2.47
N LYS A 374 -10.90 4.28 2.59
CA LYS A 374 -10.65 5.61 1.99
C LYS A 374 -10.85 5.60 0.47
N ALA A 375 -10.36 4.58 -0.21
CA ALA A 375 -10.47 4.45 -1.66
C ALA A 375 -11.92 4.25 -2.12
N ILE A 376 -12.65 3.31 -1.51
CA ILE A 376 -14.03 2.99 -1.88
C ILE A 376 -14.95 4.18 -1.60
N PHE A 377 -14.95 4.68 -0.37
CA PHE A 377 -15.85 5.77 0.01
C PHE A 377 -15.40 7.12 -0.56
N GLY A 378 -14.09 7.32 -0.74
CA GLY A 378 -13.56 8.47 -1.47
C GLY A 378 -14.02 8.47 -2.92
N GLY A 379 -13.97 7.32 -3.61
CA GLY A 379 -14.48 7.16 -4.98
C GLY A 379 -15.97 7.47 -5.10
N ILE A 380 -16.79 7.01 -4.15
CA ILE A 380 -18.22 7.38 -4.06
C ILE A 380 -18.38 8.89 -3.90
N GLY A 381 -17.60 9.51 -3.01
CA GLY A 381 -17.64 10.96 -2.83
C GLY A 381 -17.18 11.75 -4.05
N ILE A 382 -16.23 11.25 -4.85
CA ILE A 382 -15.86 11.83 -6.14
C ILE A 382 -17.05 11.77 -7.09
N ALA A 383 -17.72 10.61 -7.20
CA ALA A 383 -18.88 10.46 -8.07
C ALA A 383 -20.01 11.44 -7.70
N ILE A 384 -20.27 11.64 -6.41
CA ILE A 384 -21.26 12.60 -5.92
C ILE A 384 -20.82 14.04 -6.22
N GLY A 385 -19.61 14.43 -5.83
CA GLY A 385 -19.15 15.81 -5.89
C GLY A 385 -18.84 16.27 -7.31
N CYS A 386 -17.99 15.53 -8.04
CA CYS A 386 -17.67 15.85 -9.44
C CYS A 386 -18.86 15.63 -10.37
N GLY A 387 -19.72 14.62 -10.10
CA GLY A 387 -20.92 14.37 -10.88
C GLY A 387 -21.95 15.49 -10.75
N SER A 388 -22.24 15.94 -9.52
CA SER A 388 -23.19 17.04 -9.28
C SER A 388 -22.68 18.38 -9.81
N MET A 389 -21.40 18.69 -9.63
CA MET A 389 -20.81 19.93 -10.14
C MET A 389 -20.69 19.92 -11.66
N GLY A 390 -20.30 18.78 -12.25
CA GLY A 390 -20.28 18.57 -13.71
C GLY A 390 -21.68 18.71 -14.32
N TRP A 391 -22.72 18.17 -13.68
CA TRP A 391 -24.11 18.35 -14.08
C TRP A 391 -24.55 19.82 -14.05
N GLY A 392 -24.24 20.55 -12.98
CA GLY A 392 -24.56 21.97 -12.88
C GLY A 392 -23.90 22.81 -13.99
N ILE A 393 -22.60 22.60 -14.22
CA ILE A 393 -21.83 23.32 -15.25
C ILE A 393 -22.33 22.95 -16.65
N TRP A 394 -22.57 21.67 -16.94
CA TRP A 394 -23.06 21.23 -18.23
C TRP A 394 -24.40 21.88 -18.58
N ARG A 395 -25.34 21.89 -17.63
CA ARG A 395 -26.64 22.54 -17.82
C ARG A 395 -26.51 24.02 -18.11
N TRP A 396 -25.62 24.72 -17.40
CA TRP A 396 -25.36 26.13 -17.64
C TRP A 396 -24.78 26.37 -19.04
N ILE A 397 -23.77 25.59 -19.46
CA ILE A 397 -23.19 25.66 -20.82
C ILE A 397 -24.28 25.46 -21.88
N LYS A 398 -25.14 24.45 -21.69
CA LYS A 398 -26.23 24.14 -22.63
C LYS A 398 -27.21 25.31 -22.75
N SER A 399 -27.71 25.81 -21.61
CA SER A 399 -28.69 26.90 -21.59
C SER A 399 -28.15 28.25 -22.07
N SER A 400 -26.87 28.54 -21.82
CA SER A 400 -26.32 29.88 -22.06
C SER A 400 -25.63 30.01 -23.40
N ILE A 401 -25.03 28.92 -23.90
CA ILE A 401 -24.18 28.95 -25.10
C ILE A 401 -24.84 28.19 -26.24
N LEU A 402 -25.22 26.93 -26.03
CA LEU A 402 -25.73 26.07 -27.11
C LEU A 402 -27.14 26.49 -27.54
N ASP A 403 -28.03 26.73 -26.59
CA ASP A 403 -29.43 27.05 -26.87
C ASP A 403 -29.60 28.48 -27.44
N ASN A 404 -28.73 29.42 -27.05
CA ASN A 404 -28.76 30.81 -27.55
C ASN A 404 -28.04 31.01 -28.89
N SER A 405 -27.08 30.15 -29.24
CA SER A 405 -26.19 30.37 -30.40
C SER A 405 -26.61 29.63 -31.67
N LEU A 406 -27.26 28.47 -31.57
CA LEU A 406 -27.34 27.54 -32.71
C LEU A 406 -28.72 27.40 -33.34
N GLY A 407 -29.81 27.84 -32.70
CA GLY A 407 -31.15 27.89 -33.33
C GLY A 407 -31.68 26.55 -33.89
N THR A 408 -30.97 25.44 -33.68
CA THR A 408 -31.30 24.12 -34.19
C THR A 408 -31.85 23.28 -33.06
N ASN A 409 -33.02 22.67 -33.28
CA ASN A 409 -33.58 21.64 -32.41
C ASN A 409 -32.61 20.44 -32.37
N PHE A 410 -31.71 20.44 -31.39
CA PHE A 410 -30.77 19.36 -31.06
C PHE A 410 -31.49 18.18 -30.38
N SER A 411 -32.63 17.73 -30.92
CA SER A 411 -33.54 16.81 -30.23
C SER A 411 -33.06 15.37 -30.18
N ASP A 412 -32.38 14.89 -31.22
CA ASP A 412 -32.29 13.43 -31.45
C ASP A 412 -31.18 12.74 -30.64
N TYR A 413 -30.21 13.49 -30.10
CA TYR A 413 -29.10 12.96 -29.29
C TYR A 413 -28.88 13.68 -27.96
N SER A 414 -29.86 14.49 -27.52
CA SER A 414 -29.76 15.34 -26.32
C SER A 414 -29.33 14.57 -25.06
N PHE A 415 -29.87 13.37 -24.83
CA PHE A 415 -29.53 12.54 -23.67
C PHE A 415 -28.09 12.04 -23.69
N ILE A 416 -27.60 11.54 -24.83
CA ILE A 416 -26.23 11.01 -24.96
C ILE A 416 -25.22 12.14 -24.78
N GLN A 417 -25.50 13.30 -25.37
CA GLN A 417 -24.68 14.50 -25.21
C GLN A 417 -24.62 14.95 -23.75
N ASP A 418 -25.76 14.92 -23.04
CA ASP A 418 -25.81 15.27 -21.63
C ASP A 418 -24.96 14.33 -20.79
N VAL A 419 -25.08 13.01 -20.99
CA VAL A 419 -24.27 12.02 -20.26
C VAL A 419 -22.78 12.20 -20.56
N LEU A 420 -22.39 12.38 -21.82
CA LEU A 420 -21.00 12.56 -22.22
C LEU A 420 -20.41 13.88 -21.71
N GLY A 421 -21.18 14.97 -21.77
CA GLY A 421 -20.78 16.29 -21.29
C GLY A 421 -20.55 16.30 -19.77
N ILE A 422 -21.48 15.72 -19.01
CA ILE A 422 -21.35 15.59 -17.55
C ILE A 422 -20.13 14.74 -17.19
N PHE A 423 -19.98 13.58 -17.85
CA PHE A 423 -18.85 12.68 -17.60
C PHE A 423 -17.52 13.35 -17.96
N GLY A 424 -17.45 14.04 -19.10
CA GLY A 424 -16.27 14.77 -19.55
C GLY A 424 -15.85 15.87 -18.57
N LEU A 425 -16.81 16.65 -18.06
CA LEU A 425 -16.55 17.68 -17.04
C LEU A 425 -16.10 17.07 -15.71
N ALA A 426 -16.77 16.03 -15.23
CA ALA A 426 -16.37 15.32 -14.01
C ALA A 426 -14.95 14.72 -14.15
N TRP A 427 -14.63 14.15 -15.31
CA TRP A 427 -13.30 13.64 -15.62
C TRP A 427 -12.25 14.76 -15.65
N ALA A 428 -12.56 15.90 -16.28
CA ALA A 428 -11.68 17.07 -16.31
C ALA A 428 -11.41 17.61 -14.90
N MET A 429 -12.41 17.62 -14.01
CA MET A 429 -12.24 17.99 -12.61
C MET A 429 -11.29 17.06 -11.86
N CYS A 430 -11.42 15.74 -12.05
CA CYS A 430 -10.50 14.77 -11.47
C CYS A 430 -9.05 14.99 -11.95
N LEU A 431 -8.86 15.28 -13.25
CA LEU A 431 -7.54 15.59 -13.80
C LEU A 431 -6.98 16.91 -13.25
N TRP A 432 -7.80 17.95 -13.17
CA TRP A 432 -7.42 19.24 -12.59
C TRP A 432 -7.01 19.07 -11.12
N HIS A 433 -7.81 18.35 -10.36
CA HIS A 433 -7.52 18.02 -8.97
C HIS A 433 -6.19 17.27 -8.82
N ASN A 434 -6.01 16.16 -9.54
CA ASN A 434 -4.84 15.31 -9.41
C ASN A 434 -3.53 16.01 -9.79
N ARG A 435 -3.58 17.02 -10.67
CA ARG A 435 -2.40 17.83 -11.02
C ARG A 435 -1.97 18.80 -9.92
N LEU A 436 -2.91 19.31 -9.12
CA LEU A 436 -2.64 20.38 -8.15
C LEU A 436 -2.62 19.92 -6.70
N ILE A 437 -3.18 18.74 -6.39
CA ILE A 437 -3.34 18.27 -5.02
C ILE A 437 -2.01 18.12 -4.28
N ASP A 438 -0.95 17.60 -4.89
CA ASP A 438 0.32 17.38 -4.18
C ASP A 438 0.97 18.68 -3.72
N ALA A 439 0.97 19.71 -4.58
CA ALA A 439 1.52 21.01 -4.24
C ALA A 439 0.72 21.66 -3.10
N ASN A 440 -0.61 21.65 -3.20
CA ASN A 440 -1.50 22.20 -2.19
C ASN A 440 -1.44 21.42 -0.86
N LEU A 441 -1.35 20.09 -0.92
CA LEU A 441 -1.23 19.24 0.27
C LEU A 441 0.11 19.48 0.98
N LYS A 442 1.21 19.66 0.23
CA LYS A 442 2.51 20.04 0.80
C LYS A 442 2.44 21.41 1.49
N ILE A 443 1.85 22.42 0.85
CA ILE A 443 1.66 23.76 1.45
C ILE A 443 0.82 23.66 2.72
N TYR A 444 -0.32 22.97 2.68
CA TYR A 444 -1.19 22.76 3.85
C TYR A 444 -0.45 22.09 5.02
N ARG A 445 0.29 21.02 4.75
CA ARG A 445 1.09 20.30 5.76
C ARG A 445 2.14 21.20 6.41
N ARG A 446 2.85 21.99 5.62
CA ARG A 446 3.85 22.95 6.10
C ARG A 446 3.23 24.10 6.91
N LEU A 447 2.09 24.64 6.47
CA LEU A 447 1.34 25.64 7.22
C LEU A 447 0.89 25.10 8.58
N ARG A 448 0.31 23.89 8.60
CA ARG A 448 -0.11 23.23 9.83
C ARG A 448 1.06 23.00 10.78
N ALA A 449 2.18 22.49 10.27
CA ALA A 449 3.38 22.26 11.06
C ALA A 449 3.95 23.59 11.60
N SER A 450 4.06 24.63 10.77
CA SER A 450 4.55 25.96 11.17
C SER A 450 3.68 26.57 12.26
N LEU A 451 2.35 26.53 12.10
CA LEU A 451 1.40 27.02 13.10
C LEU A 451 1.51 26.24 14.42
N MET A 452 1.70 24.93 14.34
CA MET A 452 1.83 24.09 15.52
C MET A 452 3.14 24.33 16.27
N VAL A 453 4.26 24.46 15.54
CA VAL A 453 5.56 24.82 16.10
C VAL A 453 5.49 26.20 16.74
N LEU A 454 4.95 27.21 16.05
CA LEU A 454 4.77 28.56 16.57
C LEU A 454 3.95 28.57 17.86
N ARG A 455 2.81 27.85 17.89
CA ARG A 455 2.00 27.70 19.10
C ARG A 455 2.73 26.99 20.23
N GLY A 456 3.61 26.04 19.93
CA GLY A 456 4.45 25.36 20.92
C GLY A 456 5.51 26.30 21.51
N LEU A 457 6.16 27.09 20.67
CA LEU A 457 7.21 28.03 21.09
C LEU A 457 6.68 29.22 21.89
N MET A 458 5.50 29.76 21.52
CA MET A 458 4.86 30.88 22.21
C MET A 458 4.25 30.53 23.58
N ARG A 459 4.09 29.24 23.89
CA ARG A 459 3.54 28.81 25.18
C ARG A 459 4.55 29.01 26.32
N PRO A 460 4.14 29.25 27.57
CA PRO A 460 5.08 29.21 28.69
C PRO A 460 5.76 27.85 28.81
N VAL A 461 7.04 27.81 29.20
CA VAL A 461 7.80 26.56 29.41
C VAL A 461 7.14 25.67 30.48
N SER A 462 6.51 26.28 31.49
CA SER A 462 5.74 25.57 32.52
C SER A 462 4.51 24.80 32.00
N SER A 463 4.06 25.06 30.78
CA SER A 463 2.91 24.38 30.18
C SER A 463 3.26 23.12 29.40
N ASP A 464 4.57 22.84 29.26
CA ASP A 464 5.07 21.61 28.65
C ASP A 464 4.84 20.41 29.57
N ILE A 465 4.91 19.23 28.99
CA ILE A 465 4.79 17.98 29.76
C ILE A 465 6.05 17.81 30.61
N THR A 466 5.87 17.49 31.88
CA THR A 466 6.97 17.11 32.78
C THR A 466 7.60 15.79 32.33
N GLU A 467 8.90 15.60 32.58
CA GLU A 467 9.63 14.40 32.15
C GLU A 467 8.95 13.09 32.63
N GLU A 468 8.44 13.08 33.86
CA GLU A 468 7.68 11.95 34.42
C GLU A 468 6.45 11.55 33.58
N ARG A 469 5.78 12.53 32.98
CA ARG A 469 4.56 12.32 32.16
C ARG A 469 4.88 12.14 30.67
N LEU A 470 6.15 12.27 30.28
CA LEU A 470 6.60 12.14 28.90
C LEU A 470 6.73 10.66 28.47
N ALA A 471 7.01 9.76 29.41
CA ALA A 471 7.29 8.35 29.13
C ALA A 471 6.32 7.65 28.15
N PRO A 472 4.98 7.82 28.24
CA PRO A 472 4.05 7.19 27.29
C PRO A 472 4.18 7.69 25.84
N TYR A 473 4.83 8.84 25.62
CA TYR A 473 5.03 9.44 24.29
C TYR A 473 6.40 9.11 23.69
N LEU A 474 7.32 8.52 24.47
CA LEU A 474 8.62 8.06 23.99
C LEU A 474 8.55 6.66 23.37
N THR A 475 7.45 5.94 23.60
CA THR A 475 7.18 4.64 22.99
C THR A 475 6.26 4.79 21.80
N MET A 476 6.58 4.06 20.73
CA MET A 476 5.84 4.06 19.49
C MET A 476 4.66 3.08 19.59
N PRO A 477 3.41 3.51 19.33
CA PRO A 477 2.25 2.64 19.44
C PRO A 477 2.31 1.54 18.39
N LEU A 478 2.30 0.27 18.82
CA LEU A 478 2.31 -0.84 17.89
C LEU A 478 1.03 -0.86 17.03
N PRO A 479 1.13 -1.26 15.74
CA PRO A 479 -0.05 -1.46 14.92
C PRO A 479 -1.01 -2.47 15.55
N ALA A 480 -2.31 -2.24 15.40
CA ALA A 480 -3.33 -3.12 15.96
C ALA A 480 -3.19 -4.56 15.42
N PHE A 481 -3.30 -5.54 16.31
CA PHE A 481 -3.18 -6.95 15.97
C PHE A 481 -4.28 -7.42 15.01
N ASN A 482 -3.90 -8.15 13.97
CA ASN A 482 -4.85 -8.82 13.10
C ASN A 482 -5.11 -10.26 13.62
N PRO A 483 -6.36 -10.59 13.99
CA PRO A 483 -6.71 -11.87 14.61
C PRO A 483 -6.50 -13.10 13.70
N TYR A 484 -6.29 -12.90 12.41
CA TYR A 484 -6.08 -13.98 11.45
C TYR A 484 -4.61 -14.39 11.29
N VAL A 485 -3.68 -13.68 11.95
CA VAL A 485 -2.24 -13.99 11.96
C VAL A 485 -1.93 -14.89 13.15
N LYS A 486 -1.45 -16.11 12.88
CA LYS A 486 -1.11 -17.07 13.94
C LYS A 486 0.29 -16.89 14.50
N ASN A 487 1.24 -16.41 13.70
CA ASN A 487 2.66 -16.41 14.03
C ASN A 487 3.25 -14.99 14.15
N SER A 488 2.53 -14.03 14.73
CA SER A 488 3.05 -12.65 14.86
C SER A 488 4.37 -12.61 15.65
N SER A 489 5.26 -11.69 15.29
CA SER A 489 6.51 -11.44 16.02
C SER A 489 6.27 -10.86 17.42
N VAL A 490 5.07 -10.34 17.69
CA VAL A 490 4.68 -9.77 18.99
C VAL A 490 3.35 -10.38 19.42
N SER A 491 3.29 -10.94 20.64
CA SER A 491 2.06 -11.51 21.20
C SER A 491 0.92 -10.49 21.23
N GLU A 492 -0.31 -10.94 21.00
CA GLU A 492 -1.53 -10.12 21.09
C GLU A 492 -1.68 -9.49 22.49
N GLU A 493 -1.29 -10.23 23.53
CA GLU A 493 -1.33 -9.76 24.92
C GLU A 493 -0.38 -8.58 25.15
N GLN A 494 0.83 -8.63 24.58
CA GLN A 494 1.80 -7.55 24.66
C GLN A 494 1.27 -6.26 24.02
N ARG A 495 0.54 -6.35 22.90
CA ARG A 495 -0.11 -5.19 22.25
C ARG A 495 -1.32 -4.66 23.03
N ARG A 496 -2.05 -5.54 23.74
CA ARG A 496 -3.17 -5.12 24.60
C ARG A 496 -2.70 -4.39 25.85
N ASN A 497 -1.57 -4.84 26.41
CA ASN A 497 -0.98 -4.29 27.64
C ASN A 497 -0.17 -3.02 27.39
N GLU A 498 -0.03 -2.60 26.14
CA GLU A 498 0.66 -1.36 25.79
C GLU A 498 -0.08 -0.14 26.36
N VAL A 499 0.64 0.66 27.17
CA VAL A 499 0.11 1.85 27.82
C VAL A 499 -0.23 2.89 26.76
N LYS A 500 -1.52 3.18 26.58
CA LYS A 500 -1.96 4.22 25.66
C LYS A 500 -1.65 5.60 26.23
N ALA A 501 -0.87 6.37 25.49
CA ALA A 501 -0.63 7.77 25.82
C ALA A 501 -1.95 8.55 25.91
N PRO A 502 -2.15 9.38 26.95
CA PRO A 502 -3.34 10.21 27.06
C PRO A 502 -3.42 11.24 25.92
N ARG A 503 -4.62 11.69 25.57
CA ARG A 503 -4.76 12.71 24.53
C ARG A 503 -4.40 14.08 25.07
N ILE A 504 -3.42 14.71 24.45
CA ILE A 504 -2.98 16.07 24.78
C ILE A 504 -2.87 16.93 23.51
N PRO A 505 -2.85 18.26 23.65
CA PRO A 505 -2.51 19.14 22.54
C PRO A 505 -1.07 18.88 22.08
N SER A 506 -0.87 18.55 20.80
CA SER A 506 0.45 18.31 20.20
C SER A 506 1.43 19.47 20.40
N SER A 507 0.92 20.70 20.57
CA SER A 507 1.74 21.89 20.89
C SER A 507 2.55 21.75 22.18
N ARG A 508 2.13 20.92 23.14
CA ARG A 508 2.88 20.64 24.39
C ARG A 508 4.07 19.70 24.20
N LEU A 509 4.14 19.00 23.07
CA LEU A 509 5.25 18.11 22.73
C LEU A 509 6.34 18.82 21.92
N ILE A 510 6.09 20.03 21.42
CA ILE A 510 6.96 20.68 20.42
C ILE A 510 8.38 20.90 20.93
N ARG A 511 8.57 21.40 22.16
CA ARG A 511 9.94 21.60 22.68
C ARG A 511 10.68 20.27 22.85
N HIS A 512 10.00 19.23 23.31
CA HIS A 512 10.55 17.88 23.42
C HIS A 512 10.91 17.31 22.04
N ILE A 513 10.05 17.50 21.03
CA ILE A 513 10.31 17.10 19.65
C ILE A 513 11.54 17.81 19.08
N LEU A 514 11.69 19.11 19.32
CA LEU A 514 12.82 19.89 18.82
C LEU A 514 14.13 19.46 19.48
N ARG A 515 14.13 19.20 20.80
CA ARG A 515 15.28 18.63 21.52
C ARG A 515 15.63 17.23 21.04
N ALA A 516 14.64 16.35 20.91
CA ALA A 516 14.83 14.98 20.41
C ALA A 516 15.33 14.98 18.96
N ARG A 517 14.87 15.91 18.11
CA ARG A 517 15.41 16.10 16.76
C ARG A 517 16.89 16.44 16.81
N GLN A 518 17.28 17.39 17.66
CA GLN A 518 18.66 17.82 17.78
C GLN A 518 19.56 16.68 18.26
N ASP A 519 19.14 15.95 19.30
CA ASP A 519 19.88 14.79 19.82
C ASP A 519 20.01 13.69 18.75
N ALA A 520 18.91 13.36 18.07
CA ALA A 520 18.89 12.32 17.04
C ALA A 520 19.77 12.69 15.84
N MET A 521 19.71 13.93 15.36
CA MET A 521 20.55 14.40 14.25
C MET A 521 22.02 14.48 14.64
N GLY A 522 22.33 14.99 15.84
CA GLY A 522 23.70 15.07 16.35
C GLY A 522 24.33 13.68 16.48
N LYS A 523 23.62 12.73 17.10
CA LYS A 523 24.08 11.34 17.21
C LYS A 523 24.19 10.65 15.86
N LEU A 524 23.25 10.88 14.94
CA LEU A 524 23.29 10.28 13.60
C LEU A 524 24.47 10.81 12.78
N SER A 525 24.82 12.10 12.89
CA SER A 525 25.97 12.68 12.20
C SER A 525 27.29 11.99 12.58
N SER A 526 27.41 11.47 13.81
CA SER A 526 28.60 10.74 14.27
C SER A 526 28.82 9.40 13.56
N VAL A 527 27.80 8.88 12.89
CA VAL A 527 27.84 7.62 12.13
C VAL A 527 27.53 7.82 10.65
N GLU A 528 27.43 9.06 10.17
CA GLU A 528 27.04 9.40 8.80
C GLU A 528 28.04 8.88 7.77
N ASP A 529 29.34 9.02 8.02
CA ASP A 529 30.39 8.47 7.15
C ASP A 529 30.24 6.96 6.91
N LYS A 530 29.81 6.19 7.93
CA LYS A 530 29.56 4.74 7.81
C LYS A 530 28.33 4.45 6.96
N LEU A 531 27.32 5.31 7.06
CA LEU A 531 26.08 5.19 6.30
C LEU A 531 26.34 5.55 4.83
N GLU A 532 27.06 6.63 4.54
CA GLU A 532 27.40 7.06 3.18
C GLU A 532 28.25 6.03 2.43
N GLN A 533 29.25 5.43 3.09
CA GLN A 533 30.06 4.35 2.52
C GLN A 533 29.24 3.11 2.14
N SER A 534 28.07 2.92 2.76
CA SER A 534 27.17 1.79 2.51
C SER A 534 26.13 2.07 1.41
N PHE A 535 25.99 3.33 0.98
CA PHE A 535 25.08 3.76 -0.09
C PHE A 535 25.73 3.87 -1.46
N LEU A 536 27.07 4.03 -1.52
CA LEU A 536 27.90 3.79 -2.70
C LEU A 536 27.99 2.28 -2.98
#